data_AF-A0A818ZV16-F1
#
_entry.id   AF-A0A818ZV16-F1
#
_cell.length_a   1.000
_cell.length_b   1.000
_cell.length_c   1.000
_cell.angle_alpha   90.00
_cell.angle_beta   90.00
_cell.angle_gamma   90.00
#
_symmetry.space_group_name_H-M   'P 1'
#
loop_
_entity.id
_entity.type
_entity.pdbx_description
1 polymer ?
#
loop_
_entity_poly.entity_id
_entity_poly.type
_entity_poly.pdbx_seq_one_letter_code
_entity_poly.pdbx_strand_id
1 'polypeptide(L)'
;MPNRLPLSEATLAITVLNSSVSSVFLPTDTIDTIFNRLMVEEWKVDTNFGGYYKTCAPATCTYTIIRRMDLLYVIATIAGLFGGLVIILRLLTPVTVRLAHWIVIRWQDRHSRANDQELVRQTGKMHSCFMIKY
;
A
#
# COMPACT_ATOMS: atom_id res chain seq x y z
N MET A 1 -18.43 24.33 -28.64
CA MET A 1 -19.71 23.62 -28.44
C MET A 1 -20.06 22.92 -29.74
N PRO A 2 -20.06 21.58 -29.84
CA PRO A 2 -20.56 20.90 -31.03
C PRO A 2 -22.03 20.50 -30.84
N ASN A 3 -22.77 20.69 -31.93
CA ASN A 3 -24.22 20.54 -32.06
C ASN A 3 -24.71 19.11 -31.79
N ARG A 4 -25.75 18.95 -30.95
CA ARG A 4 -26.50 17.69 -30.81
C ARG A 4 -27.50 17.56 -31.97
N LEU A 5 -27.33 16.55 -32.82
CA LEU A 5 -28.43 16.03 -33.64
C LEU A 5 -29.45 15.30 -32.75
N PRO A 6 -30.74 15.30 -33.11
CA PRO A 6 -31.79 14.68 -32.32
C PRO A 6 -31.72 13.16 -32.49
N LEU A 7 -31.56 12.45 -31.37
CA LEU A 7 -31.61 10.99 -31.32
C LEU A 7 -33.07 10.56 -31.59
N SER A 8 -33.37 10.25 -32.85
CA SER A 8 -34.63 9.62 -33.26
C SER A 8 -34.73 8.25 -32.61
N GLU A 9 -35.79 8.09 -31.83
CA GLU A 9 -36.39 6.89 -31.23
C GLU A 9 -35.67 5.54 -31.46
N ALA A 10 -34.69 5.28 -30.61
CA ALA A 10 -34.41 3.93 -30.14
C ALA A 10 -34.34 3.97 -28.61
N THR A 11 -35.50 4.04 -27.98
CA THR A 11 -35.67 3.69 -26.57
C THR A 11 -35.29 2.21 -26.44
N LEU A 12 -34.04 1.93 -26.09
CA LEU A 12 -33.66 0.63 -25.55
C LEU A 12 -34.44 0.47 -24.25
N ALA A 13 -35.59 -0.18 -24.32
CA ALA A 13 -36.36 -0.64 -23.18
C ALA A 13 -35.58 -1.79 -22.51
N ILE A 14 -34.52 -1.44 -21.79
CA ILE A 14 -33.79 -2.38 -20.94
C ILE A 14 -34.66 -2.69 -19.74
N THR A 15 -35.32 -3.85 -19.79
CA THR A 15 -35.98 -4.45 -18.64
C THR A 15 -34.91 -4.84 -17.63
N VAL A 16 -35.00 -4.26 -16.42
CA VAL A 16 -34.16 -4.64 -15.28
C VAL A 16 -34.36 -6.13 -15.01
N LEU A 17 -33.27 -6.88 -14.81
CA LEU A 17 -33.35 -8.29 -14.43
C LEU A 17 -34.18 -8.42 -13.16
N ASN A 18 -35.39 -8.97 -13.30
CA ASN A 18 -36.31 -9.21 -12.21
C ASN A 18 -35.85 -10.49 -11.49
N SER A 19 -35.34 -10.34 -10.26
CA SER A 19 -34.78 -11.43 -9.45
C SER A 19 -35.81 -12.49 -9.05
N SER A 20 -37.10 -12.24 -9.25
CA SER A 20 -38.19 -13.19 -9.01
C SER A 20 -38.51 -14.06 -10.22
N VAL A 21 -37.89 -13.78 -11.38
CA VAL A 21 -38.07 -14.59 -12.59
C VAL A 21 -37.14 -15.79 -12.47
N SER A 22 -37.72 -16.99 -12.59
CA SER A 22 -36.96 -18.25 -12.57
C SER A 22 -35.77 -18.15 -13.49
N SER A 23 -34.61 -18.63 -13.04
CA SER A 23 -33.46 -18.84 -13.92
C SER A 23 -33.94 -19.54 -15.19
N VAL A 24 -33.38 -19.15 -16.33
CA VAL A 24 -33.66 -19.78 -17.64
C VAL A 24 -33.44 -21.30 -17.59
N PHE A 25 -32.63 -21.75 -16.64
CA PHE A 25 -32.37 -23.15 -16.32
C PHE A 25 -33.18 -23.58 -15.09
N LEU A 26 -33.87 -24.72 -15.21
CA LEU A 26 -34.51 -25.37 -14.07
C LEU A 26 -33.48 -26.24 -13.33
N PRO A 27 -33.67 -26.50 -12.02
CA PRO A 27 -32.82 -27.43 -11.26
C PRO A 27 -32.82 -28.86 -11.81
N THR A 28 -33.79 -29.19 -12.66
CA THR A 28 -33.97 -30.48 -13.32
C THR A 28 -33.29 -30.57 -14.68
N ASP A 29 -32.75 -29.46 -15.20
CA ASP A 29 -32.04 -29.48 -16.48
C ASP A 29 -30.72 -30.23 -16.35
N THR A 30 -30.34 -30.97 -17.39
CA THR A 30 -29.05 -31.65 -17.41
C THR A 30 -27.93 -30.65 -17.72
N ILE A 31 -26.73 -30.97 -17.26
CA ILE A 31 -25.52 -30.20 -17.54
C ILE A 31 -25.34 -30.00 -19.05
N ASP A 32 -25.63 -31.02 -19.87
CA ASP A 32 -25.52 -30.93 -21.33
C ASP A 32 -26.46 -29.90 -21.94
N THR A 33 -27.72 -29.83 -21.50
CA THR A 33 -28.68 -28.81 -21.96
C THR A 33 -28.31 -27.41 -21.53
N ILE A 34 -27.67 -27.27 -20.37
CA ILE A 34 -27.13 -25.99 -19.90
C ILE A 34 -26.01 -25.56 -20.85
N PHE A 35 -24.99 -26.41 -21.07
CA PHE A 35 -23.89 -26.07 -21.98
C PHE A 35 -24.35 -25.75 -23.40
N ASN A 36 -25.27 -26.54 -23.95
CA ASN A 36 -25.74 -26.34 -25.32
C ASN A 36 -26.45 -24.99 -25.49
N ARG A 37 -27.17 -24.51 -24.46
CA ARG A 37 -27.87 -23.22 -24.48
C ARG A 37 -26.99 -22.01 -24.15
N LEU A 38 -25.86 -22.21 -23.45
CA LEU A 38 -24.88 -21.14 -23.21
C LEU A 38 -23.89 -20.97 -24.36
N MET A 39 -23.66 -22.04 -25.13
CA MET A 39 -22.75 -22.00 -26.27
C MET A 39 -23.43 -21.30 -27.45
N VAL A 40 -22.65 -20.51 -28.19
CA VAL A 40 -23.10 -19.85 -29.42
C VAL A 40 -23.38 -20.92 -30.47
N GLU A 41 -24.65 -21.07 -30.86
CA GLU A 41 -25.12 -22.12 -31.79
C GLU A 41 -24.59 -21.93 -33.23
N GLU A 42 -24.47 -20.69 -33.71
CA GLU A 42 -23.97 -20.38 -35.06
C GLU A 42 -23.03 -19.18 -35.07
N TRP A 43 -21.79 -19.37 -35.54
CA TRP A 43 -20.87 -18.27 -35.82
C TRP A 43 -21.18 -17.64 -37.17
N LYS A 44 -22.01 -16.58 -37.18
CA LYS A 44 -22.27 -15.78 -38.38
C LYS A 44 -21.02 -14.95 -38.72
N VAL A 45 -20.28 -15.34 -39.76
CA VAL A 45 -19.02 -14.69 -40.19
C VAL A 45 -19.23 -13.25 -40.69
N ASP A 46 -20.45 -12.89 -41.10
CA ASP A 46 -20.81 -11.55 -41.58
C ASP A 46 -21.07 -10.53 -40.45
N THR A 47 -20.71 -10.84 -39.21
CA THR A 47 -20.88 -9.91 -38.09
C THR A 47 -19.68 -8.96 -37.97
N ASN A 48 -19.94 -7.66 -38.08
CA ASN A 48 -18.92 -6.62 -37.93
C ASN A 48 -18.50 -6.45 -36.46
N PHE A 49 -17.69 -7.37 -35.96
CA PHE A 49 -17.13 -7.32 -34.61
C PHE A 49 -16.37 -6.01 -34.35
N GLY A 50 -15.69 -5.47 -35.37
CA GLY A 50 -14.95 -4.21 -35.25
C GLY A 50 -15.85 -3.01 -34.92
N GLY A 51 -17.06 -2.94 -35.48
CA GLY A 51 -18.06 -1.91 -35.14
C GLY A 51 -18.60 -2.07 -33.72
N TYR A 52 -18.85 -3.32 -33.31
CA TYR A 52 -19.32 -3.65 -31.96
C TYR A 52 -18.30 -3.25 -30.89
N TYR A 53 -17.03 -3.64 -31.07
CA TYR A 53 -15.95 -3.26 -30.15
C TYR A 53 -15.72 -1.75 -30.09
N LYS A 54 -15.83 -1.04 -31.21
CA LYS A 54 -15.73 0.44 -31.22
C LYS A 54 -16.87 1.12 -30.49
N THR A 55 -18.07 0.55 -30.56
CA THR A 55 -19.26 1.11 -29.88
C THR A 55 -19.23 0.81 -28.38
N CYS A 56 -18.70 -0.36 -27.99
CA CYS A 56 -18.61 -0.80 -26.60
C CYS A 56 -17.23 -0.54 -25.94
N ALA A 57 -16.39 0.32 -26.53
CA ALA A 57 -15.14 0.76 -25.91
C ALA A 57 -15.37 2.10 -25.18
N PRO A 58 -15.80 2.09 -23.90
CA PRO A 58 -15.90 3.32 -23.13
C PRO A 58 -14.50 3.96 -23.06
N ALA A 59 -14.40 5.25 -23.39
CA ALA A 59 -13.14 5.99 -23.33
C ALA A 59 -12.56 6.05 -21.89
N THR A 60 -13.42 5.84 -20.89
CA THR A 60 -13.05 5.87 -19.48
C THR A 60 -13.81 4.79 -18.72
N CYS A 61 -13.10 3.83 -18.13
CA CYS A 61 -13.68 2.89 -17.18
C CYS A 61 -13.72 3.53 -15.79
N THR A 62 -14.92 3.81 -15.29
CA THR A 62 -15.13 4.22 -13.90
C THR A 62 -15.51 3.00 -13.07
N TYR A 63 -14.60 2.53 -12.22
CA TYR A 63 -14.87 1.47 -11.28
C TYR A 63 -15.21 2.08 -9.91
N THR A 64 -16.39 1.74 -9.40
CA THR A 64 -16.78 2.11 -8.04
C THR A 64 -16.17 1.11 -7.06
N ILE A 65 -15.20 1.56 -6.25
CA ILE A 65 -14.62 0.74 -5.18
C ILE A 65 -15.63 0.70 -4.03
N ILE A 66 -16.52 -0.29 -4.04
CA ILE A 66 -17.43 -0.55 -2.92
C ILE A 66 -16.59 -1.25 -1.84
N ARG A 67 -15.97 -0.46 -0.95
CA ARG A 67 -15.34 -1.00 0.27
C ARG A 67 -16.47 -1.50 1.18
N ARG A 68 -16.78 -2.79 1.16
CA ARG A 68 -17.45 -3.42 2.29
C ARG A 68 -16.53 -3.20 3.49
N MET A 69 -16.95 -2.38 4.44
CA MET A 69 -16.24 -2.12 5.69
C MET A 69 -16.24 -3.43 6.49
N ASP A 70 -15.32 -4.31 6.16
CA ASP A 70 -15.15 -5.57 6.85
C ASP A 70 -14.57 -5.25 8.23
N LEU A 71 -15.38 -5.35 9.28
CA LEU A 71 -14.98 -5.03 10.66
C LEU A 71 -13.70 -5.81 11.04
N LEU A 72 -13.54 -7.02 10.51
CA LEU A 72 -12.35 -7.84 10.68
C LEU A 72 -11.10 -7.17 10.12
N TYR A 73 -11.21 -6.48 8.98
CA TYR A 73 -10.09 -5.75 8.37
C TYR A 73 -9.62 -4.60 9.27
N VAL A 74 -10.55 -3.85 9.86
CA VAL A 74 -10.22 -2.74 10.77
C VAL A 74 -9.53 -3.27 12.03
N ILE A 75 -10.09 -4.33 12.64
CA ILE A 75 -9.53 -4.95 13.85
C ILE A 75 -8.14 -5.53 13.57
N ALA A 76 -7.96 -6.25 12.46
CA ALA A 76 -6.67 -6.80 12.06
C ALA A 76 -5.63 -5.70 11.82
N THR A 77 -6.03 -4.57 11.24
CA THR A 77 -5.14 -3.43 11.01
C THR A 77 -4.67 -2.81 12.33
N ILE A 78 -5.60 -2.62 13.28
CA ILE A 78 -5.28 -2.07 14.62
C ILE A 78 -4.37 -3.05 15.38
N ALA A 79 -4.71 -4.35 15.39
CA ALA A 79 -3.92 -5.38 16.04
C ALA A 79 -2.51 -5.48 15.43
N GLY A 80 -2.39 -5.41 14.10
CA GLY A 80 -1.11 -5.40 13.39
C GLY A 80 -0.27 -4.18 13.69
N LEU A 81 -0.89 -2.99 13.80
CA LEU A 81 -0.20 -1.75 14.13
C LEU A 81 0.39 -1.79 15.55
N PHE A 82 -0.41 -2.19 16.54
CA PHE A 82 0.06 -2.31 17.92
C PHE A 82 1.07 -3.45 18.08
N GLY A 83 0.79 -4.62 17.49
CA GLY A 83 1.68 -5.77 17.54
C GLY A 83 3.04 -5.49 16.92
N GLY A 84 3.05 -4.94 15.70
CA GLY A 84 4.27 -4.59 14.98
C GLY A 84 5.08 -3.52 15.71
N LEU A 85 4.42 -2.46 16.19
CA LEU A 85 5.11 -1.37 16.89
C LEU A 85 5.78 -1.84 18.18
N VAL A 86 5.11 -2.67 18.98
CA VAL A 86 5.67 -3.20 20.23
C VAL A 86 6.87 -4.12 19.96
N ILE A 87 6.80 -4.95 18.92
CA ILE A 87 7.90 -5.85 18.55
C ILE A 87 9.12 -5.06 18.10
N ILE A 88 8.93 -4.06 17.23
CA ILE A 88 10.00 -3.18 16.75
C ILE A 88 10.62 -2.44 17.93
N LEU A 89 9.79 -1.89 18.82
CA LEU A 89 10.28 -1.16 19.98
C LEU A 89 11.12 -2.06 20.90
N ARG A 90 10.65 -3.27 21.21
CA ARG A 90 11.39 -4.25 22.02
C ARG A 90 12.73 -4.64 21.39
N LEU A 91 12.80 -4.72 20.06
CA LEU A 91 14.04 -5.00 19.34
C LEU A 91 14.98 -3.79 19.33
N LEU A 92 14.44 -2.59 19.24
CA LEU A 92 15.20 -1.34 19.29
C LEU A 92 15.81 -1.10 20.68
N THR A 93 15.11 -1.40 21.78
CA THR A 93 15.59 -1.14 23.14
C THR A 93 17.00 -1.67 23.45
N PRO A 94 17.35 -2.96 23.22
CA PRO A 94 18.71 -3.44 23.50
C PRO A 94 19.74 -2.84 22.54
N VAL A 95 19.35 -2.52 21.30
CA VAL A 95 20.23 -1.91 20.30
C VAL A 95 20.55 -0.46 20.69
N THR A 96 19.54 0.32 21.07
CA THR A 96 19.71 1.72 21.50
C THR A 96 20.54 1.82 22.76
N VAL A 97 20.33 0.94 23.75
CA VAL A 97 21.13 0.91 24.98
C VAL A 97 22.59 0.58 24.69
N ARG A 98 22.87 -0.43 23.85
CA ARG A 98 24.25 -0.78 23.45
C ARG A 98 24.94 0.35 22.71
N LEU A 99 24.24 0.99 21.77
CA LEU A 99 24.76 2.14 21.02
C LEU A 99 25.02 3.33 21.95
N ALA A 100 24.07 3.68 22.82
CA ALA A 100 24.22 4.77 23.77
C ALA A 100 25.40 4.53 24.71
N HIS A 101 25.53 3.33 25.27
CA HIS A 101 26.65 2.96 26.13
C HIS A 101 27.99 3.07 25.39
N TRP A 102 28.09 2.55 24.16
CA TRP A 102 29.30 2.67 23.34
C TRP A 102 29.66 4.13 23.02
N ILE A 103 28.66 4.97 22.72
CA ILE A 103 28.84 6.39 22.45
C ILE A 103 29.31 7.14 23.70
N VAL A 104 28.73 6.86 24.87
CA VAL A 104 29.10 7.49 26.15
C VAL A 104 30.54 7.17 26.51
N ILE A 105 30.96 5.90 26.44
CA ILE A 105 32.36 5.50 26.70
C ILE A 105 33.30 6.26 25.77
N ARG A 106 32.98 6.30 24.47
CA ARG A 106 33.83 6.97 23.48
C ARG A 106 33.85 8.49 23.63
N TRP A 107 32.80 9.09 24.17
CA TRP A 107 32.76 10.50 24.54
C TRP A 107 33.60 10.80 25.79
N GLN A 108 33.51 9.96 26.82
CA GLN A 108 34.26 10.12 28.06
C GLN A 108 35.78 10.10 27.80
N ASP A 109 36.25 9.19 26.96
CA ASP A 109 37.68 9.13 26.56
C ASP A 109 38.17 10.41 25.89
N ARG A 110 37.32 11.07 25.09
CA ARG A 110 37.69 12.36 24.48
C ARG A 110 37.78 13.46 25.53
N HIS A 111 36.89 13.44 26.52
CA HIS A 111 36.89 14.44 27.57
C HIS A 111 38.10 14.28 28.52
N SER A 112 38.41 13.05 28.95
CA SER A 112 39.57 12.78 29.81
C SER A 112 40.89 13.20 29.15
N ARG A 113 41.09 12.89 27.86
CA ARG A 113 42.29 13.32 27.10
C ARG A 113 42.47 14.83 27.02
N ALA A 114 41.38 15.61 26.98
CA ALA A 114 41.46 17.07 26.95
C ALA A 114 41.90 17.64 28.31
N ASN A 115 41.48 17.02 29.42
CA ASN A 115 41.88 17.44 30.76
C ASN A 115 43.33 17.06 31.07
N ASP A 116 43.79 15.88 30.63
CA ASP A 116 45.18 15.43 30.80
C ASP A 116 46.16 16.34 30.06
N GLN A 117 45.81 16.84 28.87
CA GLN A 117 46.65 17.80 28.13
C GLN A 117 46.82 19.14 28.88
N GLU A 118 45.80 19.62 29.58
CA GLU A 118 45.88 20.87 30.34
C GLU A 118 46.79 20.71 31.57
N LEU A 119 46.76 19.55 32.24
CA LEU A 119 47.64 19.23 33.36
C LEU A 119 49.12 19.14 32.92
N VAL A 120 49.41 18.53 31.76
CA VAL A 120 50.76 18.48 31.17
C VAL A 120 51.23 19.89 30.77
N ARG A 121 50.34 20.73 30.27
CA ARG A 121 50.65 22.13 29.94
C ARG A 121 50.96 22.97 31.18
N GLN A 122 50.24 22.76 32.29
CA GLN A 122 50.51 23.45 33.56
C GLN A 122 51.80 22.97 34.22
N THR A 123 52.06 21.67 34.25
CA THR A 123 53.32 21.10 34.77
C THR A 123 54.53 21.54 33.93
N GLY A 124 54.40 21.58 32.59
CA GLY A 124 55.42 22.14 31.71
C GLY A 124 55.67 23.63 31.92
N LYS A 125 54.61 24.44 32.13
CA LYS A 125 54.74 25.86 32.48
C LYS A 125 55.43 26.08 33.83
N MET A 126 55.11 25.25 34.83
CA MET A 126 55.69 25.37 36.17
C MET A 126 57.19 25.03 36.18
N HIS A 127 57.61 24.00 35.41
CA HIS A 127 59.02 23.66 35.25
C HIS A 127 59.79 24.75 34.47
N SER A 128 59.17 25.36 33.45
CA SER A 128 59.77 26.47 32.70
C SER A 128 59.93 27.76 33.53
N CYS A 129 58.98 28.07 34.43
CA CYS A 129 59.12 29.23 35.33
C CYS A 129 60.19 29.03 36.41
N PHE A 130 60.47 27.79 36.80
CA PHE A 130 61.49 27.50 37.81
C PHE A 130 62.91 27.69 37.25
N MET A 131 63.15 27.38 35.98
CA MET A 131 64.45 27.50 35.33
C MET A 131 64.89 28.95 35.00
N ILE A 132 63.97 29.93 35.02
CA ILE A 132 64.29 31.34 34.68
C ILE A 132 64.69 32.14 35.95
N LYS A 133 64.60 31.54 37.14
CA LYS A 133 64.90 32.18 38.43
C LYS A 133 66.28 31.84 39.02
N TYR A 134 67.10 31.08 38.30
CA TYR A 134 68.52 30.83 38.61
C TYR A 134 69.39 31.44 37.51
#